data_AF-A0A7S1DR27-F1
#
_entry.id   AF-A0A7S1DR27-F1
#
_cell.length_a   1.000
_cell.length_b   1.000
_cell.length_c   1.000
_cell.angle_alpha   90.00
_cell.angle_beta   90.00
_cell.angle_gamma   90.00
#
_symmetry.space_group_name_H-M   'P 1'
#
loop_
_entity.id
_entity.type
_entity.pdbx_description
1 polymer ?
#
loop_
_entity_poly.entity_id
_entity_poly.type
_entity_poly.pdbx_seq_one_letter_code
_entity_poly.pdbx_strand_id
1 'polypeptide(L)'
;GPQGPKKGEDLVHPIQLTLENLYNGKTVKLSLTRNVICSTCTGSGCKDPNAKTTCDSCGGQGIKMVMRQIAPGMVQQMQARCPQCEGSGSSVKPKDRCTDCSGKKVVQKKKVLEVQFDKGMRHNQKVTFSGEADEAPGTVPGDVVFVVQQKEHKTFQRKGDDLWMTQKIKLVEALCGCTFHFEHLDGRQLVV
;
A
#
# COMPACT_ATOMS: atom_id res chain seq x y z
N GLY A 1 -4.56 4.12 30.39
CA GLY A 1 -3.19 3.63 30.10
C GLY A 1 -2.59 4.49 29.00
N PRO A 2 -1.25 4.59 28.90
CA PRO A 2 -0.62 5.34 27.81
C PRO A 2 -1.07 4.74 26.47
N GLN A 3 -1.60 5.57 25.57
CA GLN A 3 -1.88 5.16 24.20
C GLN A 3 -0.56 4.67 23.59
N GLY A 4 -0.53 3.42 23.14
CA GLY A 4 0.60 2.89 22.38
C GLY A 4 0.91 3.78 21.17
N PRO A 5 2.14 3.72 20.62
CA PRO A 5 2.51 4.53 19.47
C PRO A 5 1.52 4.30 18.33
N LYS A 6 1.10 5.38 17.68
CA LYS A 6 0.11 5.32 16.59
C LYS A 6 0.68 4.45 15.47
N LYS A 7 -0.10 3.52 14.92
CA LYS A 7 0.27 2.76 13.72
C LYS A 7 -0.06 3.61 12.48
N GLY A 8 0.84 3.59 11.50
CA GLY A 8 0.63 4.17 10.19
C GLY A 8 -0.41 3.37 9.41
N GLU A 9 -0.91 3.98 8.33
CA GLU A 9 -1.87 3.33 7.45
C GLU A 9 -1.18 2.23 6.63
N ASP A 10 -1.87 1.10 6.47
CA ASP A 10 -1.40 -0.01 5.65
C ASP A 10 -1.64 0.31 4.16
N LEU A 11 -0.70 -0.07 3.30
CA LEU A 11 -0.80 0.10 1.85
C LEU A 11 -1.29 -1.20 1.21
N VAL A 12 -2.48 -1.19 0.63
CA VAL A 12 -3.05 -2.36 -0.07
C VAL A 12 -2.81 -2.25 -1.57
N HIS A 13 -2.11 -3.22 -2.16
CA HIS A 13 -1.81 -3.25 -3.59
C HIS A 13 -2.41 -4.50 -4.25
N PRO A 14 -3.47 -4.39 -5.07
CA PRO A 14 -4.00 -5.53 -5.83
C PRO A 14 -3.03 -5.93 -6.94
N ILE A 15 -2.71 -7.22 -7.04
CA ILE A 15 -1.86 -7.78 -8.09
C ILE A 15 -2.67 -8.76 -8.92
N GLN A 16 -2.81 -8.47 -10.21
CA GLN A 16 -3.54 -9.31 -11.13
C GLN A 16 -2.67 -10.48 -11.61
N LEU A 17 -3.08 -11.71 -11.29
CA LEU A 17 -2.39 -12.94 -11.69
C LEU A 17 -3.32 -13.80 -12.55
N THR A 18 -2.78 -14.37 -13.62
CA THR A 18 -3.49 -15.36 -14.44
C THR A 18 -3.49 -16.73 -13.77
N LEU A 19 -4.36 -17.65 -14.23
CA LEU A 19 -4.47 -18.99 -13.66
C LEU A 19 -3.15 -19.79 -13.81
N GLU A 20 -2.41 -19.60 -14.89
CA GLU A 20 -1.12 -20.26 -15.11
C GLU A 20 -0.07 -19.79 -14.11
N ASN A 21 -0.07 -18.49 -13.78
CA ASN A 21 0.82 -17.94 -12.74
C ASN A 21 0.48 -18.50 -11.36
N LEU A 22 -0.80 -18.67 -11.06
CA LEU A 22 -1.25 -19.28 -9.79
C LEU A 22 -1.01 -20.78 -9.75
N TYR A 23 -1.01 -21.48 -10.89
CA TYR A 23 -0.73 -22.91 -10.97
C TYR A 23 0.78 -23.20 -10.81
N ASN A 24 1.61 -22.47 -11.54
CA ASN A 24 3.06 -22.70 -11.56
C ASN A 24 3.81 -21.95 -10.44
N GLY A 25 3.14 -21.00 -9.79
CA GLY A 25 3.79 -20.05 -8.89
C GLY A 25 4.52 -18.97 -9.67
N LYS A 26 4.64 -17.78 -9.09
CA LYS A 26 5.31 -16.65 -9.75
C LYS A 26 5.94 -15.72 -8.75
N THR A 27 7.16 -15.30 -9.05
CA THR A 27 7.83 -14.23 -8.31
C THR A 27 7.72 -12.92 -9.10
N VAL A 28 7.24 -11.86 -8.46
CA VAL A 28 7.07 -10.54 -9.07
C VAL A 28 7.89 -9.52 -8.30
N LYS A 29 8.73 -8.76 -9.01
CA LYS A 29 9.48 -7.64 -8.44
C LYS A 29 8.69 -6.35 -8.64
N LEU A 30 8.32 -5.70 -7.56
CA LEU A 30 7.52 -4.48 -7.55
C LEU A 30 8.33 -3.35 -6.95
N SER A 31 8.47 -2.24 -7.67
CA SER A 31 9.10 -1.05 -7.12
C SER A 31 8.06 -0.18 -6.44
N LEU A 32 8.16 -0.04 -5.12
CA LEU A 32 7.34 0.83 -4.31
C LEU A 32 8.12 2.09 -3.94
N THR A 33 7.48 3.25 -4.05
CA THR A 33 7.99 4.50 -3.48
C THR A 33 7.30 4.72 -2.14
N ARG A 34 8.08 4.86 -1.07
CA ARG A 34 7.58 5.11 0.29
C ARG A 34 8.30 6.27 0.96
N ASN A 35 7.63 6.93 1.89
CA ASN A 35 8.22 7.90 2.78
C ASN A 35 9.01 7.16 3.87
N VAL A 36 10.26 7.53 4.05
CA VAL A 36 11.15 7.01 5.10
C VAL A 36 11.61 8.18 5.96
N ILE A 37 11.79 7.96 7.25
CA ILE A 37 12.36 8.98 8.13
C ILE A 37 13.72 9.43 7.55
N CYS A 38 13.90 10.75 7.47
CA CYS A 38 15.14 11.32 6.96
C CYS A 38 16.31 10.86 7.84
N SER A 39 17.27 10.14 7.25
CA SER A 39 18.43 9.61 7.96
C SER A 39 19.33 10.72 8.52
N THR A 40 19.41 11.85 7.81
CA THR A 40 20.30 12.96 8.14
C THR A 40 19.83 13.75 9.36
N CYS A 41 18.51 13.89 9.54
CA CYS A 41 17.94 14.62 10.68
C CYS A 41 17.17 13.73 11.65
N THR A 42 17.14 12.42 11.43
CA THR A 42 16.41 11.42 12.24
C THR A 42 14.97 11.80 12.56
N GLY A 43 14.28 12.44 11.60
CA GLY A 43 12.89 12.88 11.75
C GLY A 43 12.72 14.19 12.53
N SER A 44 13.80 14.88 12.87
CA SER A 44 13.74 16.18 13.54
C SER A 44 13.36 17.32 12.58
N GLY A 45 13.71 17.22 11.30
CA GLY A 45 13.48 18.23 10.26
C GLY A 45 14.50 19.38 10.24
N CYS A 46 15.49 19.35 11.13
CA CYS A 46 16.51 20.38 11.30
C CYS A 46 17.89 19.79 11.09
N LYS A 47 18.90 20.62 10.79
CA LYS A 47 20.31 20.20 10.84
C LYS A 47 20.71 19.88 12.28
N ASP A 48 20.41 20.81 13.18
CA ASP A 48 20.64 20.66 14.62
C ASP A 48 19.31 20.55 15.37
N PRO A 49 19.14 19.54 16.25
CA PRO A 49 17.93 19.39 17.05
C PRO A 49 17.61 20.62 17.92
N ASN A 50 18.64 21.33 18.36
CA ASN A 50 18.55 22.52 19.22
C ASN A 50 18.14 23.79 18.46
N ALA A 51 18.12 23.77 17.13
CA ALA A 51 17.69 24.92 16.32
C ALA A 51 16.16 25.07 16.24
N LYS A 52 15.40 24.15 16.88
CA LYS A 52 13.94 24.23 16.95
C LYS A 52 13.53 25.33 17.90
N THR A 53 12.82 26.32 17.38
CA THR A 53 12.17 27.36 18.18
C THR A 53 10.70 27.04 18.36
N THR A 54 10.09 27.54 19.43
CA THR A 54 8.65 27.46 19.63
C THR A 54 7.93 28.21 18.51
N CYS A 55 6.83 27.68 17.98
CA CYS A 55 6.09 28.39 16.95
C CYS A 55 5.36 29.60 17.57
N ASP A 56 5.79 30.82 17.23
CA ASP A 56 5.20 32.08 17.72
C ASP A 56 3.71 32.19 17.41
N SER A 57 3.30 31.62 16.27
CA SER A 57 1.90 31.63 15.82
C SER A 57 0.97 30.94 16.81
N CYS A 58 1.34 29.76 17.32
CA CYS A 58 0.50 28.92 18.17
C CYS A 58 1.05 28.72 19.58
N GLY A 59 2.11 29.44 19.95
CA GLY A 59 2.76 29.32 21.26
C GLY A 59 3.23 27.90 21.60
N GLY A 60 3.57 27.09 20.60
CA GLY A 60 3.97 25.69 20.82
C GLY A 60 2.84 24.66 20.78
N GLN A 61 1.58 25.08 20.72
CA GLN A 61 0.44 24.16 20.80
C GLN A 61 0.17 23.37 19.51
N GLY A 62 0.72 23.81 18.37
CA GLY A 62 0.49 23.16 17.06
C GLY A 62 -0.91 23.39 16.47
N ILE A 63 -1.86 23.90 17.25
CA ILE A 63 -3.25 24.17 16.85
C ILE A 63 -3.59 25.66 16.98
N LYS A 64 -4.55 26.13 16.18
CA LYS A 64 -5.14 27.46 16.26
C LYS A 64 -6.66 27.35 16.23
N MET A 65 -7.32 28.16 17.05
CA MET A 65 -8.77 28.33 17.00
C MET A 65 -9.11 29.21 15.80
N VAL A 66 -9.90 28.69 14.86
CA VAL A 66 -10.42 29.44 13.72
C VAL A 66 -11.94 29.44 13.76
N MET A 67 -12.53 30.61 13.51
CA MET A 67 -13.98 30.75 13.42
C MET A 67 -14.42 30.42 11.99
N ARG A 68 -15.30 29.42 11.85
CA ARG A 68 -15.92 29.08 10.57
C ARG A 68 -17.41 29.36 10.64
N GLN A 69 -17.91 30.14 9.69
CA GLN A 69 -19.34 30.35 9.54
C GLN A 69 -19.95 29.12 8.86
N ILE A 70 -20.91 28.48 9.54
CA ILE A 70 -21.58 27.26 9.06
C ILE A 70 -22.98 27.54 8.52
N ALA A 71 -23.60 28.64 8.95
CA ALA A 71 -24.87 29.14 8.44
C ALA A 71 -24.98 30.67 8.63
N PRO A 72 -25.94 31.37 7.99
CA PRO A 72 -26.22 32.77 8.29
C PRO A 72 -26.47 32.96 9.79
N GLY A 73 -25.65 33.78 10.45
CA GLY A 73 -25.74 34.02 11.90
C GLY A 73 -25.14 32.95 12.83
N MET A 74 -24.63 31.82 12.31
CA MET A 74 -24.01 30.76 13.13
C MET A 74 -22.52 30.63 12.82
N VAL A 75 -21.68 30.98 13.79
CA VAL A 75 -20.23 30.78 13.76
C VAL A 75 -19.83 29.69 14.74
N GLN A 76 -19.01 28.75 14.28
CA GLN A 76 -18.43 27.70 15.12
C GLN A 76 -16.92 27.94 15.25
N GLN A 77 -16.41 27.89 16.49
CA GLN A 77 -14.97 27.82 16.71
C GLN A 77 -14.52 26.37 16.50
N MET A 78 -13.60 26.17 15.55
CA MET A 78 -12.99 24.87 15.28
C MET A 78 -11.48 24.92 15.54
N GLN A 79 -10.93 23.84 16.05
CA GLN A 79 -9.49 23.65 16.15
C GLN A 79 -8.95 23.27 14.78
N ALA A 80 -8.08 24.12 14.21
CA ALA A 80 -7.34 23.81 12.99
C ALA A 80 -5.84 23.66 13.29
N ARG A 81 -5.13 22.90 12.46
CA ARG A 81 -3.66 22.85 12.54
C ARG A 81 -3.10 24.24 12.25
N CYS A 82 -2.13 24.66 13.05
CA CYS A 82 -1.45 25.93 12.83
C CYS A 82 -0.78 25.92 11.44
N PRO A 83 -1.07 26.87 10.54
CA PRO A 83 -0.55 26.86 9.18
C PRO A 83 0.97 27.09 9.10
N GLN A 84 1.55 27.70 10.14
CA GLN A 84 2.98 28.03 10.17
C GLN A 84 3.87 26.86 10.62
N CYS A 85 3.35 25.95 11.46
CA CYS A 85 4.09 24.78 11.94
C CYS A 85 3.44 23.44 11.55
N GLU A 86 2.33 23.47 10.79
CA GLU A 86 1.58 22.32 10.31
C GLU A 86 1.16 21.30 11.39
N GLY A 87 1.01 21.76 12.65
CA GLY A 87 0.70 20.89 13.78
C GLY A 87 1.91 20.47 14.62
N SER A 88 3.13 20.82 14.23
CA SER A 88 4.34 20.39 14.96
C SER A 88 4.64 21.19 16.22
N GLY A 89 4.05 22.38 16.41
CA GLY A 89 4.31 23.26 17.55
C GLY A 89 5.70 23.94 17.53
N SER A 90 6.64 23.43 16.75
CA SER A 90 7.98 24.00 16.56
C SER A 90 8.10 24.70 15.21
N SER A 91 8.78 25.84 15.17
CA SER A 91 9.25 26.50 13.96
C SER A 91 10.75 26.27 13.78
N VAL A 92 11.21 26.25 12.53
CA VAL A 92 12.62 26.09 12.18
C VAL A 92 12.96 27.17 11.17
N LYS A 93 14.00 27.97 11.46
CA LYS A 93 14.49 29.00 10.54
C LYS A 93 14.91 28.35 9.22
N PRO A 94 14.68 28.98 8.05
CA PRO A 94 15.00 28.38 6.76
C PRO A 94 16.45 27.89 6.62
N LYS A 95 17.41 28.57 7.26
CA LYS A 95 18.85 28.22 7.24
C LYS A 95 19.17 26.90 7.96
N ASP A 96 18.37 26.57 8.98
CA ASP A 96 18.58 25.45 9.90
C ASP A 96 17.73 24.23 9.51
N ARG A 97 16.92 24.34 8.46
CA ARG A 97 16.19 23.20 7.90
C ARG A 97 17.18 22.18 7.36
N CYS A 98 16.87 20.90 7.59
CA CYS A 98 17.61 19.81 6.97
C CYS A 98 17.55 19.96 5.45
N THR A 99 18.70 19.83 4.79
CA THR A 99 18.85 19.98 3.34
C THR A 99 18.12 18.88 2.57
N ASP A 100 18.08 17.67 3.13
CA ASP A 100 17.63 16.49 2.41
C ASP A 100 16.11 16.34 2.43
N CYS A 101 15.48 16.69 3.56
CA CYS A 101 14.02 16.67 3.67
C CYS A 101 13.39 18.07 3.58
N SER A 102 14.18 19.14 3.48
CA SER A 102 13.71 20.54 3.45
C SER A 102 12.73 20.89 4.59
N GLY A 103 12.94 20.31 5.78
CA GLY A 103 12.07 20.48 6.95
C GLY A 103 10.88 19.50 7.06
N LYS A 104 10.63 18.65 6.05
CA LYS A 104 9.51 17.69 6.02
C LYS A 104 9.68 16.46 6.91
N LYS A 105 10.87 16.25 7.50
CA LYS A 105 11.24 15.12 8.39
C LYS A 105 11.31 13.74 7.72
N VAL A 106 10.69 13.57 6.56
CA VAL A 106 10.69 12.34 5.75
C VAL A 106 11.27 12.60 4.36
N VAL A 107 11.78 11.55 3.73
CA VAL A 107 12.28 11.53 2.35
C VAL A 107 11.65 10.38 1.59
N GLN A 108 11.35 10.58 0.31
CA GLN A 108 10.84 9.51 -0.55
C GLN A 108 11.98 8.60 -0.97
N LYS A 109 11.84 7.28 -0.73
CA LYS A 109 12.78 6.26 -1.18
C LYS A 109 12.04 5.22 -2.02
N LYS A 110 12.67 4.84 -3.14
CA LYS A 110 12.20 3.73 -3.98
C LYS A 110 12.83 2.43 -3.48
N LYS A 111 12.02 1.44 -3.16
CA LYS A 111 12.44 0.10 -2.74
C LYS A 111 11.82 -0.94 -3.66
N VAL A 112 12.60 -1.93 -4.06
CA VAL A 112 12.10 -3.06 -4.83
C VAL A 112 11.76 -4.18 -3.85
N LEU A 113 10.49 -4.58 -3.83
CA LEU A 113 10.00 -5.72 -3.06
C LEU A 113 9.83 -6.90 -4.00
N GLU A 114 10.38 -8.05 -3.62
CA GLU A 114 10.22 -9.31 -4.34
C GLU A 114 9.12 -10.12 -3.66
N VAL A 115 7.99 -10.26 -4.34
CA VAL A 115 6.81 -10.95 -3.82
C VAL A 115 6.71 -12.31 -4.51
N GLN A 116 6.80 -13.37 -3.73
CA GLN A 116 6.56 -14.72 -4.20
C GLN A 116 5.09 -15.08 -4.02
N PHE A 117 4.45 -15.47 -5.12
CA PHE A 117 3.10 -16.03 -5.11
C PHE A 117 3.21 -17.54 -5.29
N ASP A 118 2.81 -18.27 -4.25
CA ASP A 118 2.90 -19.71 -4.22
C ASP A 118 1.84 -20.39 -5.09
N LYS A 119 2.13 -21.65 -5.45
CA LYS A 119 1.23 -22.49 -6.23
C LYS A 119 -0.09 -22.68 -5.48
N GLY A 120 -1.20 -22.56 -6.20
CA GLY A 120 -2.54 -22.74 -5.66
C GLY A 120 -3.06 -21.56 -4.84
N MET A 121 -2.35 -20.44 -4.74
CA MET A 121 -2.86 -19.25 -4.05
C MET A 121 -4.26 -18.87 -4.54
N ARG A 122 -5.13 -18.52 -3.60
CA ARG A 122 -6.55 -18.24 -3.84
C ARG A 122 -6.76 -16.77 -4.19
N HIS A 123 -7.88 -16.51 -4.86
CA HIS A 123 -8.33 -15.14 -5.05
C HIS A 123 -8.55 -14.44 -3.70
N ASN A 124 -8.16 -13.17 -3.60
CA ASN A 124 -8.14 -12.34 -2.40
C ASN A 124 -7.21 -12.80 -1.27
N GLN A 125 -6.37 -13.80 -1.51
CA GLN A 125 -5.30 -14.13 -0.58
C GLN A 125 -4.29 -12.98 -0.49
N LYS A 126 -3.76 -12.77 0.71
CA LYS A 126 -2.89 -11.63 1.04
C LYS A 126 -1.47 -12.08 1.29
N VAL A 127 -0.50 -11.31 0.79
CA VAL A 127 0.92 -11.41 1.14
C VAL A 127 1.33 -10.10 1.80
N THR A 128 1.74 -10.16 3.05
CA THR A 128 2.00 -8.96 3.87
C THR A 128 3.49 -8.79 4.12
N PHE A 129 3.97 -7.57 3.90
CA PHE A 129 5.30 -7.12 4.26
C PHE A 129 5.19 -6.12 5.41
N SER A 130 5.61 -6.54 6.59
CA SER A 130 5.43 -5.77 7.81
C SER A 130 6.37 -4.56 7.87
N GLY A 131 5.84 -3.40 8.27
CA GLY A 131 6.61 -2.16 8.43
C GLY A 131 7.17 -1.56 7.12
N GLU A 132 6.69 -2.02 5.97
CA GLU A 132 7.13 -1.54 4.65
C GLU A 132 6.31 -0.36 4.12
N ALA A 133 5.25 0.07 4.82
CA ALA A 133 4.45 1.23 4.39
C ALA A 133 5.16 2.56 4.71
N ASP A 134 4.44 3.67 4.54
CA ASP A 134 4.97 5.01 4.80
C ASP A 134 5.31 5.22 6.28
N GLU A 135 6.51 5.76 6.52
CA GLU A 135 6.96 6.16 7.85
C GLU A 135 6.59 7.63 8.12
N ALA A 136 6.19 7.90 9.36
CA ALA A 136 5.96 9.24 9.86
C ALA A 136 6.58 9.42 11.25
N PRO A 137 7.10 10.61 11.61
CA PRO A 137 7.66 10.86 12.92
C PRO A 137 6.64 10.60 14.05
N GLY A 138 7.00 9.75 15.01
CA GLY A 138 6.13 9.40 16.15
C GLY A 138 5.08 8.33 15.86
N THR A 139 5.16 7.68 14.70
CA THR A 139 4.23 6.64 14.24
C THR A 139 5.01 5.39 13.84
N VAL A 140 4.53 4.21 14.21
CA VAL A 140 5.07 2.92 13.73
C VAL A 140 4.60 2.72 12.29
N PRO A 141 5.47 2.39 11.32
CA PRO A 141 5.03 2.18 9.94
C PRO A 141 3.96 1.09 9.83
N GLY A 142 3.02 1.30 8.91
CA GLY A 142 2.05 0.29 8.52
C GLY A 142 2.68 -0.82 7.68
N ASP A 143 1.84 -1.73 7.21
CA ASP A 143 2.25 -2.88 6.41
C ASP A 143 1.90 -2.68 4.93
N VAL A 144 2.67 -3.30 4.02
CA VAL A 144 2.31 -3.39 2.60
C VAL A 144 1.65 -4.73 2.36
N VAL A 145 0.40 -4.71 1.90
CA VAL A 145 -0.42 -5.90 1.70
C VAL A 145 -0.69 -6.08 0.21
N PHE A 146 -0.08 -7.10 -0.38
CA PHE A 146 -0.38 -7.49 -1.75
C PHE A 146 -1.58 -8.43 -1.77
N VAL A 147 -2.60 -8.09 -2.57
CA VAL A 147 -3.83 -8.89 -2.67
C VAL A 147 -3.89 -9.57 -4.03
N VAL A 148 -4.01 -10.89 -4.05
CA VAL A 148 -4.12 -11.67 -5.28
C VAL A 148 -5.47 -11.43 -5.95
N GLN A 149 -5.45 -10.85 -7.14
CA GLN A 149 -6.61 -10.70 -8.01
C GLN A 149 -6.49 -11.71 -9.16
N GLN A 150 -7.32 -12.76 -9.13
CA GLN A 150 -7.28 -13.78 -10.17
C GLN A 150 -7.94 -13.21 -11.43
N LYS A 151 -7.23 -13.21 -12.54
CA LYS A 151 -7.80 -12.87 -13.85
C LYS A 151 -8.71 -14.00 -14.32
N GLU A 152 -9.82 -13.63 -14.95
CA GLU A 152 -10.65 -14.58 -15.67
C GLU A 152 -9.85 -15.23 -16.80
N HIS A 153 -10.01 -16.54 -16.94
CA HIS A 153 -9.36 -17.32 -17.99
C HIS A 153 -10.38 -17.69 -19.07
N LYS A 154 -9.94 -17.72 -20.32
CA LYS A 154 -10.84 -17.92 -21.47
C LYS A 154 -11.44 -19.32 -21.53
N THR A 155 -10.66 -20.32 -21.10
CA THR A 155 -11.00 -21.74 -21.25
C THR A 155 -11.42 -22.40 -19.93
N PHE A 156 -10.86 -21.91 -18.82
CA PHE A 156 -10.96 -22.56 -17.51
C PHE A 156 -11.66 -21.65 -16.52
N GLN A 157 -12.58 -22.23 -15.75
CA GLN A 157 -13.15 -21.60 -14.59
C GLN A 157 -12.68 -22.36 -13.35
N ARG A 158 -11.90 -21.70 -12.49
CA ARG A 158 -11.46 -22.29 -11.23
C ARG A 158 -12.58 -22.27 -10.20
N LYS A 159 -12.86 -23.41 -9.57
CA LYS A 159 -13.78 -23.52 -8.42
C LYS A 159 -13.06 -24.25 -7.29
N GLY A 160 -12.65 -23.50 -6.27
CA GLY A 160 -11.80 -24.04 -5.21
C GLY A 160 -10.46 -24.53 -5.77
N ASP A 161 -10.22 -25.82 -5.62
CA ASP A 161 -9.00 -26.49 -6.10
C ASP A 161 -9.22 -27.23 -7.44
N ASP A 162 -10.43 -27.15 -8.01
CA ASP A 162 -10.79 -27.76 -9.29
C ASP A 162 -10.79 -26.76 -10.45
N LEU A 163 -10.58 -27.27 -11.67
CA LEU A 163 -10.69 -26.53 -12.92
C LEU A 163 -11.85 -27.07 -13.75
N TRP A 164 -12.75 -26.18 -14.14
CA TRP A 164 -13.91 -26.49 -14.98
C TRP A 164 -13.66 -25.96 -16.38
N MET A 165 -13.94 -26.78 -17.40
CA MET A 165 -13.83 -26.41 -18.81
C MET A 165 -15.10 -26.85 -19.54
N THR A 166 -15.66 -25.96 -20.35
CA THR A 166 -16.82 -26.27 -21.19
C THR A 166 -16.35 -26.47 -22.63
N GLN A 167 -16.34 -27.72 -23.08
CA GLN A 167 -16.02 -28.07 -24.46
C GLN A 167 -17.30 -28.37 -25.25
N LYS A 168 -17.44 -27.76 -26.42
CA LYS A 168 -18.51 -28.10 -27.36
C LYS A 168 -18.05 -29.25 -28.22
N ILE A 169 -18.84 -30.33 -28.23
CA ILE A 169 -18.66 -31.50 -29.08
C ILE A 169 -19.86 -31.67 -30.01
N LYS A 170 -19.65 -32.30 -31.17
CA LYS A 170 -20.73 -32.61 -32.11
C LYS A 170 -21.57 -33.77 -31.59
N LEU A 171 -22.82 -33.88 -32.05
CA LEU A 171 -23.68 -35.01 -31.69
C LEU A 171 -23.06 -36.36 -32.10
N VAL A 172 -22.45 -36.43 -33.29
CA VAL A 172 -21.78 -37.66 -33.77
C VAL A 172 -20.60 -38.03 -32.86
N GLU A 173 -19.82 -37.05 -32.43
CA GLU A 173 -18.71 -37.22 -31.48
C GLU A 173 -19.21 -37.73 -30.12
N ALA A 174 -20.34 -37.22 -29.64
CA ALA A 174 -20.94 -37.69 -28.39
C ALA A 174 -21.48 -39.14 -28.47
N LEU A 175 -22.00 -39.56 -29.63
CA LEU A 175 -22.59 -40.89 -29.82
C LEU A 175 -21.57 -41.97 -30.19
N CYS A 176 -20.54 -41.63 -30.97
CA CYS A 176 -19.57 -42.57 -31.50
C CYS A 176 -18.24 -42.59 -30.71
N GLY A 177 -18.13 -41.75 -29.68
CA GLY A 177 -16.88 -41.49 -28.98
C GLY A 177 -16.10 -40.38 -29.68
N CYS A 178 -15.39 -39.60 -28.87
CA CYS A 178 -14.53 -38.52 -29.34
C CYS A 178 -13.26 -38.50 -28.52
N THR A 179 -12.19 -38.04 -29.16
CA THR A 179 -10.92 -37.78 -28.50
C THR A 179 -10.53 -36.35 -28.84
N PHE A 180 -10.29 -35.53 -27.83
CA PHE A 180 -9.89 -34.15 -28.04
C PHE A 180 -8.70 -33.78 -27.16
N HIS A 181 -7.92 -32.82 -27.64
CA HIS A 181 -6.76 -32.31 -26.94
C HIS A 181 -7.05 -30.89 -26.42
N PHE A 182 -6.52 -30.59 -25.25
CA PHE A 182 -6.52 -29.22 -24.73
C PHE A 182 -5.19 -28.91 -24.04
N GLU A 183 -4.84 -27.63 -24.05
CA GLU A 183 -3.65 -27.13 -23.36
C GLU A 183 -3.98 -26.86 -21.89
N HIS A 184 -3.24 -27.50 -20.99
CA HIS A 184 -3.36 -27.32 -19.55
C HIS A 184 -2.52 -26.12 -19.06
N LEU A 185 -2.74 -25.65 -17.82
CA LEU A 185 -2.11 -24.44 -17.25
C LEU A 185 -0.57 -24.49 -17.12
N ASP A 186 0.03 -25.65 -17.31
CA ASP A 186 1.48 -25.90 -17.34
C ASP A 186 2.04 -26.09 -18.75
N GLY A 187 1.23 -25.87 -19.78
CA GLY A 187 1.61 -25.99 -21.19
C GLY A 187 1.63 -27.44 -21.71
N ARG A 188 1.23 -28.43 -20.90
CA ARG A 188 1.07 -29.81 -21.38
C ARG A 188 -0.20 -29.91 -22.21
N GLN A 189 -0.13 -30.70 -23.28
CA GLN A 189 -1.34 -31.12 -24.00
C GLN A 189 -1.89 -32.40 -23.40
N LEU A 190 -3.12 -32.35 -22.94
CA LEU A 190 -3.84 -33.50 -22.39
C LEU A 190 -4.86 -33.99 -23.40
N VAL A 191 -4.97 -35.31 -23.51
CA VAL A 191 -5.92 -36.01 -24.39
C VAL A 191 -7.00 -36.62 -23.50
N VAL A 192 -8.26 -36.39 -23.84
CA VAL A 192 -9.45 -36.98 -23.21
C VAL A 192 -10.22 -37.77 -24.25
#